data_AF-A0A124FE98-F1
#
_entry.id   AF-A0A124FE98-F1
#
_cell.length_a   1.000
_cell.length_b   1.000
_cell.length_c   1.000
_cell.angle_alpha   90.00
_cell.angle_beta   90.00
_cell.angle_gamma   90.00
#
_symmetry.space_group_name_H-M   'P 1'
#
loop_
_entity.id
_entity.type
_entity.pdbx_description
1 polymer ?
#
loop_
_entity_poly.entity_id
_entity_poly.type
_entity_poly.pdbx_seq_one_letter_code
_entity_poly.pdbx_strand_id
1 'polypeptide(L)'
;MVRRCGFLFGFLICLLFAGIAYGQNFPCWYEVNRDGIAEVKFVGKTIMRLRTRDPQERARQFVEKINLLWRKGFLFRDFQIVGIKSDHVIKYGDEEILRVSEEEAKANNTTTFHLAAVWLNNLCDGMAMLQSYRLWSRNTSYPRVMEGIASWYGSEWNNRRTASGEIYWDRKLVAASKTLPFNSLVKVTDLKTGRWVIVRIVDRGPYVKGRIIDLSTAAAEVLQMKNRGLAKVRVEVIQWDDRFGGKR
;
A
#
# COMPACT_ATOMS: atom_id res chain seq x y z
N MET A 1 1.19 -24.52 33.46
CA MET A 1 1.48 -23.32 34.27
C MET A 1 1.51 -22.11 33.34
N VAL A 2 0.41 -21.36 33.30
CA VAL A 2 0.18 -20.22 32.41
C VAL A 2 0.78 -18.95 33.03
N ARG A 3 1.79 -18.34 32.40
CA ARG A 3 2.35 -17.00 32.70
C ARG A 3 3.09 -16.53 31.43
N ARG A 4 2.91 -15.34 30.84
CA ARG A 4 2.20 -14.10 31.17
C ARG A 4 1.80 -13.40 29.86
N CYS A 5 0.49 -13.17 29.66
CA CYS A 5 -0.01 -12.04 28.87
C CYS A 5 0.45 -10.75 29.56
N GLY A 6 1.28 -9.94 28.91
CA GLY A 6 1.76 -8.68 29.51
C GLY A 6 2.26 -7.61 28.55
N PHE A 7 2.30 -7.88 27.23
CA PHE A 7 2.85 -6.91 26.26
C PHE A 7 1.79 -6.23 25.37
N LEU A 8 0.53 -6.68 25.40
CA LEU A 8 -0.55 -6.06 24.63
C LEU A 8 -1.08 -4.74 25.24
N PHE A 9 -0.85 -4.50 26.54
CA PHE A 9 -1.54 -3.42 27.27
C PHE A 9 -0.90 -2.03 27.11
N GLY A 10 0.43 -1.94 26.96
CA GLY A 10 1.12 -0.64 26.78
C GLY A 10 0.99 -0.04 25.38
N PHE A 11 0.82 -0.88 24.35
CA PHE A 11 0.80 -0.46 22.94
C PHE A 11 -0.55 0.10 22.46
N LEU A 12 -1.65 -0.30 23.12
CA LEU A 12 -2.97 0.26 22.85
C LEU A 12 -3.04 1.75 23.23
N ILE A 13 -2.23 2.17 24.21
CA ILE A 13 -2.25 3.51 24.81
C ILE A 13 -1.73 4.57 23.82
N CYS A 14 -0.62 4.35 23.10
CA CYS A 14 -0.14 5.33 22.10
C CYS A 14 -1.03 5.44 20.85
N LEU A 15 -1.72 4.36 20.45
CA LEU A 15 -2.67 4.37 19.33
C LEU A 15 -4.01 5.01 19.72
N LEU A 16 -4.42 4.84 20.99
CA LEU A 16 -5.48 5.63 21.58
C LEU A 16 -5.16 7.12 21.53
N PHE A 17 -3.91 7.58 21.75
CA PHE A 17 -3.58 9.01 21.67
C PHE A 17 -3.75 9.62 20.26
N ALA A 18 -3.46 8.90 19.19
CA ALA A 18 -3.71 9.39 17.82
C ALA A 18 -5.22 9.48 17.50
N GLY A 19 -6.01 8.55 18.04
CA GLY A 19 -7.47 8.61 17.97
C GLY A 19 -8.09 9.67 18.86
N ILE A 20 -7.62 9.80 20.10
CA ILE A 20 -8.05 10.77 21.12
C ILE A 20 -7.72 12.20 20.68
N ALA A 21 -6.61 12.44 19.99
CA ALA A 21 -6.27 13.76 19.44
C ALA A 21 -7.31 14.29 18.44
N TYR A 22 -8.13 13.41 17.85
CA TYR A 22 -9.24 13.74 16.94
C TYR A 22 -10.61 13.31 17.48
N GLY A 23 -10.71 12.83 18.72
CA GLY A 23 -11.95 12.30 19.30
C GLY A 23 -12.49 11.02 18.65
N GLN A 24 -11.68 10.27 17.89
CA GLN A 24 -12.08 9.08 17.13
C GLN A 24 -11.43 7.80 17.67
N ASN A 25 -12.21 6.74 17.92
CA ASN A 25 -11.69 5.46 18.41
C ASN A 25 -10.97 4.60 17.34
N PHE A 26 -11.00 5.01 16.06
CA PHE A 26 -10.53 4.19 14.94
C PHE A 26 -9.67 4.99 13.94
N PRO A 27 -8.72 4.33 13.23
CA PRO A 27 -7.79 5.03 12.36
C PRO A 27 -8.43 5.48 11.04
N CYS A 28 -9.59 4.94 10.64
CA CYS A 28 -10.30 5.30 9.41
C CYS A 28 -11.63 5.98 9.75
N TRP A 29 -11.92 7.10 9.10
CA TRP A 29 -13.20 7.82 9.19
C TRP A 29 -13.47 8.57 7.88
N TYR A 30 -14.62 9.25 7.78
CA TYR A 30 -14.93 10.09 6.63
C TYR A 30 -15.65 11.36 7.05
N GLU A 31 -15.56 12.37 6.19
CA GLU A 31 -16.28 13.64 6.28
C GLU A 31 -16.96 13.90 4.93
N VAL A 32 -18.12 14.54 4.93
CA VAL A 32 -18.81 14.93 3.69
C VAL A 32 -18.75 16.44 3.58
N ASN A 33 -18.22 16.94 2.46
CA ASN A 33 -18.15 18.37 2.22
C ASN A 33 -19.48 18.94 1.71
N ARG A 34 -19.56 20.27 1.54
CA ARG A 34 -20.79 20.96 1.07
C ARG A 34 -21.23 20.55 -0.33
N ASP A 35 -20.32 20.02 -1.14
CA ASP A 35 -20.59 19.54 -2.51
C ASP A 35 -21.06 18.07 -2.52
N GLY A 36 -21.26 17.45 -1.34
CA GLY A 36 -21.65 16.05 -1.22
C GLY A 36 -20.52 15.05 -1.47
N ILE A 37 -19.27 15.50 -1.57
CA ILE A 37 -18.10 14.64 -1.76
C ILE A 37 -17.72 14.06 -0.40
N ALA A 38 -17.63 12.73 -0.32
CA ALA A 38 -17.15 12.06 0.87
C ALA A 38 -15.62 11.92 0.82
N GLU A 39 -14.94 12.60 1.73
CA GLU A 39 -13.49 12.49 1.96
C GLU A 39 -13.23 11.42 3.02
N VAL A 40 -12.65 10.30 2.64
CA VAL A 40 -12.24 9.26 3.58
C VAL A 40 -10.81 9.55 4.03
N LYS A 41 -10.61 9.53 5.34
CA LYS A 41 -9.34 9.79 6.01
C LYS A 41 -8.85 8.55 6.73
N PHE A 42 -7.55 8.31 6.67
CA PHE A 42 -6.87 7.28 7.44
C PHE A 42 -5.66 7.91 8.14
N VAL A 43 -5.61 7.88 9.46
CA VAL A 43 -4.55 8.48 10.29
C VAL A 43 -4.34 9.95 9.93
N GLY A 44 -5.44 10.69 9.80
CA GLY A 44 -5.47 12.13 9.52
C GLY A 44 -5.23 12.51 8.06
N LYS A 45 -4.80 11.58 7.21
CA LYS A 45 -4.58 11.83 5.77
C LYS A 45 -5.81 11.44 4.96
N THR A 46 -6.25 12.30 4.05
CA THR A 46 -7.27 11.93 3.04
C THR A 46 -6.68 10.87 2.10
N ILE A 47 -7.28 9.67 2.08
CA ILE A 47 -6.83 8.54 1.24
C ILE A 47 -7.64 8.38 -0.03
N MET A 48 -8.91 8.81 -0.02
CA MET A 48 -9.79 8.79 -1.18
C MET A 48 -10.87 9.86 -1.08
N ARG A 49 -11.43 10.21 -2.24
CA ARG A 49 -12.58 11.10 -2.36
C ARG A 49 -13.61 10.41 -3.25
N LEU A 50 -14.78 10.13 -2.69
CA LEU A 50 -15.89 9.53 -3.42
C LEU A 50 -16.79 10.65 -3.93
N ARG A 51 -17.05 10.65 -5.24
CA ARG A 51 -17.80 11.72 -5.90
C ARG A 51 -19.13 11.27 -6.48
N THR A 52 -19.31 9.95 -6.66
CA THR A 52 -20.43 9.39 -7.41
C THR A 52 -21.19 8.34 -6.60
N ARG A 53 -22.45 8.06 -7.00
CA ARG A 53 -23.32 6.98 -6.47
C ARG A 53 -23.35 6.90 -4.94
N ASP A 54 -24.02 7.86 -4.32
CA ASP A 54 -24.12 7.98 -2.86
C ASP A 54 -22.74 7.93 -2.16
N PRO A 55 -21.95 9.01 -2.27
CA PRO A 55 -20.61 9.08 -1.67
C PRO A 55 -20.59 8.76 -0.17
N GLN A 56 -21.63 9.17 0.56
CA GLN A 56 -21.71 8.99 2.01
C GLN A 56 -21.86 7.52 2.39
N GLU A 57 -22.80 6.81 1.78
CA GLU A 57 -23.02 5.39 2.09
C GLU A 57 -21.82 4.54 1.70
N ARG A 58 -21.21 4.82 0.54
CA ARG A 58 -19.99 4.14 0.10
C ARG A 58 -18.81 4.39 1.05
N ALA A 59 -18.65 5.62 1.53
CA ALA A 59 -17.63 5.95 2.51
C ALA A 59 -17.88 5.22 3.84
N ARG A 60 -19.13 5.18 4.31
CA ARG A 60 -19.53 4.47 5.53
C ARG A 60 -19.18 2.99 5.43
N GLN A 61 -19.59 2.30 4.37
CA GLN A 61 -19.29 0.89 4.15
C GLN A 61 -17.79 0.61 4.09
N PHE A 62 -17.03 1.44 3.38
CA PHE A 62 -15.58 1.31 3.32
C PHE A 62 -14.93 1.46 4.70
N VAL A 63 -15.28 2.51 5.44
CA VAL A 63 -14.75 2.79 6.78
C VAL A 63 -15.05 1.65 7.75
N GLU A 64 -16.28 1.12 7.74
CA GLU A 64 -16.67 -0.02 8.56
C GLU A 64 -15.82 -1.27 8.26
N LYS A 65 -15.64 -1.60 6.96
CA LYS A 65 -14.81 -2.72 6.54
C LYS A 65 -13.34 -2.54 6.97
N ILE A 66 -12.76 -1.38 6.74
CA ILE A 66 -11.36 -1.10 7.11
C ILE A 66 -11.17 -1.16 8.63
N ASN A 67 -12.08 -0.59 9.41
CA ASN A 67 -11.98 -0.61 10.87
C ASN A 67 -12.21 -2.01 11.44
N LEU A 68 -13.06 -2.83 10.80
CA LEU A 68 -13.22 -4.24 11.14
C LEU A 68 -11.93 -5.04 10.85
N LEU A 69 -11.33 -4.83 9.68
CA LEU A 69 -10.03 -5.44 9.34
C LEU A 69 -8.94 -5.02 10.33
N TRP A 70 -8.90 -3.74 10.72
CA TRP A 70 -7.96 -3.21 11.71
C TRP A 70 -8.04 -3.95 13.04
N ARG A 71 -9.25 -4.16 13.57
CA ARG A 71 -9.47 -4.94 14.79
C ARG A 71 -8.98 -6.39 14.67
N LYS A 72 -9.04 -6.98 13.47
CA LYS A 72 -8.58 -8.35 13.19
C LYS A 72 -7.07 -8.46 12.96
N GLY A 73 -6.32 -7.35 12.93
CA GLY A 73 -4.87 -7.37 12.74
C GLY A 73 -4.42 -7.73 11.32
N PHE A 74 -5.13 -7.23 10.31
CA PHE A 74 -4.86 -7.47 8.90
C PHE A 74 -3.46 -7.00 8.42
N LEU A 75 -2.98 -7.59 7.32
CA LEU A 75 -1.66 -7.31 6.74
C LEU A 75 -1.76 -6.71 5.34
N PHE A 76 -0.84 -5.79 5.02
CA PHE A 76 -0.77 -5.13 3.71
C PHE A 76 -0.68 -6.12 2.53
N ARG A 77 0.01 -7.25 2.70
CA ARG A 77 0.28 -8.23 1.63
C ARG A 77 -0.98 -8.90 1.04
N ASP A 78 -2.10 -8.80 1.75
CA ASP A 78 -3.36 -9.46 1.40
C ASP A 78 -4.28 -8.57 0.56
N PHE A 79 -3.88 -7.31 0.30
CA PHE A 79 -4.57 -6.46 -0.66
C PHE A 79 -4.17 -6.74 -2.10
N GLN A 80 -5.16 -6.67 -2.98
CA GLN A 80 -4.98 -6.79 -4.41
C GLN A 80 -6.06 -6.03 -5.18
N ILE A 81 -5.76 -5.68 -6.43
CA ILE A 81 -6.75 -5.10 -7.33
C ILE A 81 -7.21 -6.19 -8.30
N VAL A 82 -8.52 -6.30 -8.49
CA VAL A 82 -9.15 -7.27 -9.39
C VAL A 82 -10.07 -6.53 -10.34
N GLY A 83 -9.89 -6.71 -11.65
CA GLY A 83 -10.80 -6.20 -12.67
C GLY A 83 -12.07 -7.06 -12.74
N ILE A 84 -13.23 -6.43 -12.77
CA ILE A 84 -14.55 -7.06 -12.90
C ILE A 84 -15.33 -6.27 -13.95
N LYS A 85 -15.48 -6.83 -15.16
CA LYS A 85 -16.00 -6.11 -16.33
C LYS A 85 -15.16 -4.84 -16.57
N SER A 86 -15.77 -3.66 -16.57
CA SER A 86 -15.09 -2.36 -16.70
C SER A 86 -14.61 -1.76 -15.37
N ASP A 87 -15.05 -2.33 -14.24
CA ASP A 87 -14.69 -1.85 -12.91
C ASP A 87 -13.39 -2.47 -12.40
N HIS A 88 -12.78 -1.82 -11.41
CA HIS A 88 -11.71 -2.40 -10.61
C HIS A 88 -12.11 -2.43 -9.14
N VAL A 89 -11.81 -3.52 -8.46
CA VAL A 89 -12.13 -3.72 -7.05
C VAL A 89 -10.84 -3.91 -6.26
N ILE A 90 -10.72 -3.16 -5.17
CA ILE A 90 -9.72 -3.41 -4.13
C ILE A 90 -10.28 -4.53 -3.24
N LYS A 91 -9.59 -5.66 -3.20
CA LYS A 91 -9.95 -6.81 -2.36
C LYS A 91 -8.96 -7.01 -1.22
N TYR A 92 -9.44 -7.56 -0.11
CA TYR A 92 -8.63 -8.12 0.96
C TYR A 92 -8.98 -9.61 1.09
N GLY A 93 -8.08 -10.49 0.63
CA GLY A 93 -8.45 -11.89 0.39
C GLY A 93 -9.63 -11.99 -0.59
N ASP A 94 -10.72 -12.62 -0.14
CA ASP A 94 -11.95 -12.78 -0.93
C ASP A 94 -12.95 -11.63 -0.77
N GLU A 95 -12.76 -10.77 0.22
CA GLU A 95 -13.67 -9.66 0.52
C GLU A 95 -13.45 -8.49 -0.43
N GLU A 96 -14.54 -7.95 -1.01
CA GLU A 96 -14.49 -6.69 -1.75
C GLU A 96 -14.50 -5.50 -0.77
N ILE A 97 -13.42 -4.73 -0.76
CA ILE A 97 -13.28 -3.59 0.15
C ILE A 97 -13.83 -2.32 -0.49
N LEU A 98 -13.50 -2.09 -1.76
CA LEU A 98 -13.96 -0.92 -2.50
C LEU A 98 -14.02 -1.22 -3.99
N ARG A 99 -15.12 -0.82 -4.62
CA ARG A 99 -15.29 -0.86 -6.07
C ARG A 99 -15.11 0.54 -6.66
N VAL A 100 -14.32 0.59 -7.73
CA VAL A 100 -14.08 1.77 -8.56
C VAL A 100 -14.76 1.56 -9.91
N SER A 101 -15.86 2.29 -10.12
CA SER A 101 -16.62 2.28 -11.36
C SER A 101 -16.03 3.24 -12.40
N GLU A 102 -16.39 3.07 -13.67
CA GLU A 102 -16.02 4.02 -14.73
C GLU A 102 -16.50 5.44 -14.43
N GLU A 103 -17.67 5.59 -13.83
CA GLU A 103 -18.24 6.88 -13.45
C GLU A 103 -17.35 7.59 -12.41
N GLU A 104 -16.91 6.85 -11.39
CA GLU A 104 -15.99 7.36 -10.37
C GLU A 104 -14.62 7.71 -10.97
N ALA A 105 -14.12 6.87 -11.89
CA ALA A 105 -12.86 7.12 -12.59
C ALA A 105 -12.93 8.39 -13.47
N LYS A 106 -14.02 8.56 -14.21
CA LYS A 106 -14.32 9.77 -15.00
C LYS A 106 -14.39 11.01 -14.11
N ALA A 107 -15.06 10.93 -12.97
CA ALA A 107 -15.15 12.03 -12.00
C ALA A 107 -13.78 12.42 -11.40
N ASN A 108 -12.77 11.54 -11.50
CA ASN A 108 -11.40 11.80 -11.06
C ASN A 108 -10.42 11.97 -12.26
N ASN A 109 -10.92 12.11 -13.49
CA ASN A 109 -10.14 12.27 -14.72
C ASN A 109 -9.04 11.20 -14.91
N THR A 110 -9.41 9.94 -14.70
CA THR A 110 -8.47 8.82 -14.71
C THR A 110 -9.14 7.52 -15.15
N THR A 111 -8.38 6.43 -15.24
CA THR A 111 -8.89 5.07 -15.44
C THR A 111 -9.29 4.42 -14.11
N THR A 112 -10.16 3.41 -14.17
CA THR A 112 -10.59 2.63 -12.99
C THR A 112 -9.42 1.94 -12.31
N PHE A 113 -8.48 1.39 -13.08
CA PHE A 113 -7.29 0.74 -12.55
C PHE A 113 -6.35 1.72 -11.84
N HIS A 114 -6.02 2.85 -12.48
CA HIS A 114 -5.13 3.84 -11.88
C HIS A 114 -5.72 4.40 -10.58
N LEU A 115 -7.01 4.71 -10.56
CA LEU A 115 -7.67 5.23 -9.36
C LEU A 115 -7.68 4.22 -8.21
N ALA A 116 -8.01 2.96 -8.51
CA ALA A 116 -7.93 1.88 -7.52
C ALA A 116 -6.51 1.70 -6.97
N ALA A 117 -5.49 1.79 -7.83
CA ALA A 117 -4.09 1.67 -7.43
C ALA A 117 -3.63 2.85 -6.56
N VAL A 118 -4.03 4.08 -6.88
CA VAL A 118 -3.74 5.27 -6.07
C VAL A 118 -4.42 5.19 -4.70
N TRP A 119 -5.70 4.83 -4.65
CA TRP A 119 -6.43 4.69 -3.38
C TRP A 119 -5.87 3.57 -2.51
N LEU A 120 -5.52 2.43 -3.11
CA LEU A 120 -4.81 1.38 -2.41
C LEU A 120 -3.47 1.88 -1.87
N ASN A 121 -2.65 2.53 -2.70
CA ASN A 121 -1.37 3.09 -2.28
C ASN A 121 -1.50 4.06 -1.10
N ASN A 122 -2.49 4.95 -1.12
CA ASN A 122 -2.72 5.92 -0.04
C ASN A 122 -3.10 5.24 1.28
N LEU A 123 -3.96 4.22 1.22
CA LEU A 123 -4.27 3.38 2.38
C LEU A 123 -3.00 2.71 2.93
N CYS A 124 -2.12 2.26 2.04
CA CYS A 124 -0.89 1.55 2.41
C CYS A 124 0.17 2.46 3.01
N ASP A 125 0.28 3.70 2.57
CA ASP A 125 1.08 4.74 3.24
C ASP A 125 0.60 5.00 4.67
N GLY A 126 -0.71 5.18 4.84
CA GLY A 126 -1.30 5.37 6.18
C GLY A 126 -1.06 4.18 7.10
N MET A 127 -1.18 2.95 6.58
CA MET A 127 -0.87 1.73 7.34
C MET A 127 0.61 1.61 7.67
N ALA A 128 1.50 1.88 6.72
CA ALA A 128 2.94 1.82 6.92
C ALA A 128 3.38 2.76 8.05
N MET A 129 2.77 3.96 8.16
CA MET A 129 2.99 4.88 9.28
C MET A 129 2.60 4.28 10.63
N LEU A 130 1.50 3.54 10.74
CA LEU A 130 1.11 2.91 12.01
C LEU A 130 2.00 1.71 12.36
N GLN A 131 2.47 0.97 11.35
CA GLN A 131 3.28 -0.23 11.54
C GLN A 131 4.77 0.09 11.76
N SER A 132 5.28 1.20 11.25
CA SER A 132 6.67 1.65 11.47
C SER A 132 6.97 1.95 12.95
N TYR A 133 5.97 2.33 13.75
CA TYR A 133 6.12 2.45 15.21
C TYR A 133 6.17 1.11 15.95
N ARG A 134 5.78 0.01 15.28
CA ARG A 134 5.62 -1.32 15.87
C ARG A 134 6.86 -2.21 15.71
N LEU A 135 7.75 -1.90 14.77
CA LEU A 135 8.96 -2.67 14.47
C LEU A 135 10.18 -1.75 14.34
N TRP A 136 10.64 -1.22 15.48
CA TRP A 136 12.02 -0.74 15.59
C TRP A 136 12.92 -1.96 15.73
N SER A 137 13.42 -2.49 14.61
CA SER A 137 14.53 -3.44 14.64
C SER A 137 15.88 -2.72 14.49
N ARG A 138 16.84 -3.30 15.21
CA ARG A 138 18.21 -2.87 15.53
C ARG A 138 19.10 -2.81 14.29
N ASN A 139 20.07 -1.89 14.32
CA ASN A 139 21.29 -1.83 13.52
C ASN A 139 21.27 -2.64 12.20
N THR A 140 20.66 -2.07 11.16
CA THR A 140 20.83 -2.58 9.80
C THR A 140 21.89 -1.73 9.10
N SER A 141 22.88 -2.35 8.48
CA SER A 141 23.94 -1.67 7.70
C SER A 141 23.47 -1.24 6.30
N TYR A 142 22.17 -1.35 6.01
CA TYR A 142 21.61 -1.02 4.70
C TYR A 142 21.32 0.47 4.58
N PRO A 143 21.63 1.09 3.43
CA PRO A 143 21.24 2.47 3.18
C PRO A 143 19.70 2.57 3.23
N ARG A 144 19.19 3.42 4.13
CA ARG A 144 17.75 3.68 4.26
C ARG A 144 17.18 4.41 3.04
N VAL A 145 18.04 5.08 2.28
CA VAL A 145 17.68 5.84 1.08
C VAL A 145 18.66 5.46 -0.03
N MET A 146 18.12 5.14 -1.20
CA MET A 146 18.89 4.81 -2.40
C MET A 146 18.30 5.56 -3.60
N GLU A 147 19.13 6.03 -4.52
CA GLU A 147 18.67 6.59 -5.79
C GLU A 147 19.21 5.77 -6.96
N GLY A 148 18.42 5.65 -8.03
CA GLY A 148 18.80 4.86 -9.19
C GLY A 148 17.67 4.73 -10.20
N ILE A 149 17.80 3.79 -11.12
CA ILE A 149 16.79 3.55 -12.16
C ILE A 149 15.83 2.44 -11.70
N ALA A 150 14.54 2.70 -11.81
CA ALA A 150 13.48 1.70 -11.73
C ALA A 150 13.09 1.21 -13.13
N SER A 151 12.79 -0.08 -13.24
CA SER A 151 11.94 -0.63 -14.30
C SER A 151 10.64 -1.20 -13.70
N TRP A 152 9.81 -1.82 -14.54
CA TRP A 152 8.67 -2.60 -14.12
C TRP A 152 8.58 -3.91 -14.92
N TYR A 153 7.86 -4.89 -14.38
CA TYR A 153 7.65 -6.20 -15.01
C TYR A 153 6.16 -6.54 -15.02
N GLY A 154 5.70 -7.08 -16.15
CA GLY A 154 4.28 -7.17 -16.48
C GLY A 154 3.63 -8.51 -16.18
N SER A 155 2.42 -8.66 -16.71
CA SER A 155 1.56 -9.84 -16.53
C SER A 155 2.14 -11.14 -17.09
N GLU A 156 3.17 -11.09 -17.94
CA GLU A 156 3.88 -12.26 -18.45
C GLU A 156 4.56 -13.08 -17.33
N TRP A 157 4.74 -12.48 -16.16
CA TRP A 157 5.27 -13.11 -14.95
C TRP A 157 4.17 -13.62 -14.00
N ASN A 158 2.89 -13.33 -14.25
CA ASN A 158 1.80 -13.74 -13.35
C ASN A 158 1.80 -15.26 -13.16
N ASN A 159 1.41 -15.70 -11.96
CA ASN A 159 1.37 -17.11 -11.56
C ASN A 159 2.74 -17.80 -11.44
N ARG A 160 3.85 -17.08 -11.62
CA ARG A 160 5.19 -17.60 -11.35
C ARG A 160 5.55 -17.39 -9.88
N ARG A 161 6.34 -18.31 -9.34
CA ARG A 161 6.87 -18.20 -7.97
C ARG A 161 8.02 -17.18 -7.97
N THR A 162 7.92 -16.19 -7.08
CA THR A 162 8.98 -15.21 -6.80
C THR A 162 10.05 -15.80 -5.89
N ALA A 163 11.19 -15.12 -5.76
CA ALA A 163 12.26 -15.54 -4.85
C ALA A 163 11.85 -15.56 -3.36
N SER A 164 10.83 -14.80 -2.95
CA SER A 164 10.24 -14.92 -1.61
C SER A 164 9.41 -16.20 -1.40
N GLY A 165 9.11 -16.93 -2.49
CA GLY A 165 8.24 -18.10 -2.49
C GLY A 165 6.76 -17.78 -2.72
N GLU A 166 6.36 -16.50 -2.72
CA GLU A 166 5.00 -16.07 -3.06
C GLU A 166 4.74 -16.13 -4.57
N ILE A 167 3.49 -16.35 -4.95
CA ILE A 167 3.06 -16.26 -6.36
C ILE A 167 2.94 -14.80 -6.77
N TYR A 168 3.59 -14.43 -7.87
CA TYR A 168 3.53 -13.09 -8.41
C TYR A 168 2.15 -12.78 -9.00
N TRP A 169 1.68 -11.58 -8.70
CA TRP A 169 0.48 -10.99 -9.27
C TRP A 169 0.73 -9.50 -9.53
N ASP A 170 0.65 -9.10 -10.79
CA ASP A 170 1.00 -7.77 -11.27
C ASP A 170 0.09 -6.65 -10.74
N ARG A 171 -1.09 -7.01 -10.23
CA ARG A 171 -2.04 -6.08 -9.60
C ARG A 171 -1.84 -5.89 -8.10
N LYS A 172 -0.77 -6.43 -7.51
CA LYS A 172 -0.33 -6.13 -6.14
C LYS A 172 0.73 -5.02 -6.14
N LEU A 173 0.80 -4.24 -5.07
CA LEU A 173 1.84 -3.22 -4.89
C LEU A 173 3.13 -3.86 -4.34
N VAL A 174 3.90 -4.48 -5.24
CA VAL A 174 5.10 -5.25 -4.92
C VAL A 174 6.27 -4.88 -5.84
N ALA A 175 7.47 -5.27 -5.44
CA ALA A 175 8.70 -5.03 -6.21
C ALA A 175 9.76 -6.11 -6.02
N ALA A 176 10.69 -6.17 -6.99
CA ALA A 176 11.95 -6.91 -6.93
C ALA A 176 13.10 -5.98 -6.52
N SER A 177 13.98 -6.46 -5.63
CA SER A 177 15.21 -5.78 -5.25
C SER A 177 16.35 -6.77 -5.03
N LYS A 178 17.56 -6.40 -5.45
CA LYS A 178 18.78 -7.22 -5.28
C LYS A 178 19.19 -7.39 -3.82
N THR A 179 18.97 -6.37 -3.01
CA THR A 179 19.61 -6.24 -1.68
C THR A 179 18.63 -6.08 -0.53
N LEU A 180 17.43 -5.57 -0.79
CA LEU A 180 16.46 -5.34 0.28
C LEU A 180 15.88 -6.68 0.79
N PRO A 181 15.75 -6.89 2.11
CA PRO A 181 15.11 -8.08 2.66
C PRO A 181 13.67 -8.21 2.15
N PHE A 182 13.24 -9.46 1.91
CA PHE A 182 11.85 -9.73 1.58
C PHE A 182 10.91 -9.20 2.66
N ASN A 183 9.69 -8.86 2.27
CA ASN A 183 8.66 -8.25 3.10
C ASN A 183 8.96 -6.85 3.64
N SER A 184 10.13 -6.28 3.37
CA SER A 184 10.38 -4.87 3.64
C SER A 184 9.42 -3.99 2.84
N LEU A 185 8.93 -2.92 3.48
CA LEU A 185 8.13 -1.89 2.82
C LEU A 185 9.03 -0.73 2.44
N VAL A 186 8.96 -0.33 1.18
CA VAL A 186 9.71 0.82 0.67
C VAL A 186 8.79 1.80 -0.02
N LYS A 187 9.09 3.08 0.15
CA LYS A 187 8.52 4.17 -0.63
C LYS A 187 9.42 4.43 -1.81
N VAL A 188 8.86 4.32 -3.01
CA VAL A 188 9.55 4.61 -4.26
C VAL A 188 8.99 5.91 -4.81
N THR A 189 9.83 6.92 -4.96
CA THR A 189 9.46 8.24 -5.46
C THR A 189 10.10 8.46 -6.83
N ASP A 190 9.30 8.73 -7.86
CA ASP A 190 9.80 9.16 -9.17
C ASP A 190 10.31 10.60 -9.09
N LEU A 191 11.61 10.79 -9.28
CA LEU A 191 12.27 12.09 -9.14
C LEU A 191 11.85 13.09 -10.23
N LYS A 192 11.31 12.62 -11.36
CA LYS A 192 10.82 13.51 -12.42
C LYS A 192 9.47 14.13 -12.06
N THR A 193 8.59 13.37 -11.41
CA THR A 193 7.18 13.77 -11.22
C THR A 193 6.80 14.03 -9.78
N GLY A 194 7.63 13.62 -8.81
CA GLY A 194 7.32 13.65 -7.39
C GLY A 194 6.27 12.63 -6.95
N ARG A 195 5.72 11.83 -7.88
CA ARG A 195 4.79 10.73 -7.56
C ARG A 195 5.52 9.65 -6.79
N TRP A 196 4.81 8.99 -5.88
CA TRP A 196 5.39 7.95 -5.06
C TRP A 196 4.44 6.77 -4.88
N VAL A 197 5.00 5.61 -4.56
CA VAL A 197 4.27 4.38 -4.27
C VAL A 197 4.92 3.62 -3.11
N ILE A 198 4.12 3.04 -2.22
CA ILE A 198 4.57 2.06 -1.24
C ILE A 198 4.48 0.67 -1.87
N VAL A 199 5.59 -0.06 -1.85
CA VAL A 199 5.67 -1.44 -2.34
C VAL A 199 6.32 -2.34 -1.32
N ARG A 200 5.94 -3.61 -1.35
CA ARG A 200 6.60 -4.68 -0.59
C ARG A 200 7.61 -5.41 -1.46
N ILE A 201 8.79 -5.70 -0.91
CA ILE A 201 9.80 -6.48 -1.61
C ILE A 201 9.44 -7.96 -1.55
N VAL A 202 9.24 -8.59 -2.72
CA VAL A 202 8.84 -10.01 -2.83
C VAL A 202 9.75 -10.83 -3.74
N ASP A 203 10.66 -10.18 -4.45
CA ASP A 203 11.45 -10.85 -5.47
C ASP A 203 12.87 -10.28 -5.61
N ARG A 204 13.70 -10.94 -6.42
CA ARG A 204 15.09 -10.56 -6.70
C ARG A 204 15.27 -10.06 -8.12
N GLY A 205 16.18 -9.11 -8.26
CA GLY A 205 16.41 -8.33 -9.48
C GLY A 205 16.36 -6.84 -9.17
N PRO A 206 16.37 -5.95 -10.17
CA PRO A 206 16.70 -6.19 -11.58
C PRO A 206 18.14 -6.66 -11.74
N TYR A 207 18.41 -7.64 -12.62
CA TYR A 207 19.78 -8.06 -12.95
C TYR A 207 20.45 -7.18 -14.02
N VAL A 208 19.70 -6.25 -14.63
CA VAL A 208 20.24 -5.24 -15.54
C VAL A 208 21.11 -4.23 -14.77
N LYS A 209 22.30 -3.93 -15.29
CA LYS A 209 23.24 -2.97 -14.68
C LYS A 209 22.60 -1.57 -14.63
N GLY A 210 22.80 -0.86 -13.52
CA GLY A 210 22.29 0.50 -13.31
C GLY A 210 20.85 0.61 -12.81
N ARG A 211 20.11 -0.51 -12.74
CA ARG A 211 18.75 -0.54 -12.16
C ARG A 211 18.79 -1.05 -10.73
N ILE A 212 17.97 -0.45 -9.88
CA ILE A 212 17.96 -0.71 -8.43
C ILE A 212 16.67 -1.37 -7.94
N ILE A 213 15.58 -1.26 -8.70
CA ILE A 213 14.28 -1.81 -8.33
C ILE A 213 13.43 -2.10 -9.57
N ASP A 214 12.67 -3.19 -9.51
CA ASP A 214 11.70 -3.58 -10.52
C ASP A 214 10.31 -3.57 -9.90
N LEU A 215 9.41 -2.76 -10.43
CA LEU A 215 8.06 -2.56 -9.89
C LEU A 215 7.03 -3.46 -10.57
N SER A 216 5.98 -3.84 -9.86
CA SER A 216 4.81 -4.47 -10.49
C SER A 216 4.05 -3.50 -11.42
N THR A 217 3.16 -4.03 -12.26
CA THR A 217 2.25 -3.22 -13.09
C THR A 217 1.47 -2.20 -12.26
N ALA A 218 0.88 -2.60 -11.13
CA ALA A 218 0.12 -1.68 -10.28
C ALA A 218 1.01 -0.56 -9.69
N ALA A 219 2.23 -0.87 -9.27
CA ALA A 219 3.15 0.13 -8.75
C ALA A 219 3.63 1.11 -9.84
N ALA A 220 3.92 0.59 -11.03
CA ALA A 220 4.28 1.41 -12.19
C ALA A 220 3.12 2.31 -12.67
N GLU A 221 1.88 1.86 -12.50
CA GLU A 221 0.66 2.63 -12.77
C GLU A 221 0.54 3.82 -11.81
N VAL A 222 0.75 3.61 -10.51
CA VAL A 222 0.73 4.68 -9.50
C VAL A 222 1.78 5.75 -9.79
N LEU A 223 3.00 5.33 -10.15
CA LEU A 223 4.08 6.25 -10.55
C LEU A 223 3.88 6.88 -11.93
N GLN A 224 2.89 6.42 -12.71
CA GLN A 224 2.70 6.79 -14.11
C GLN A 224 4.01 6.64 -14.91
N MET A 225 4.71 5.52 -14.71
CA MET A 225 5.96 5.21 -15.41
C MET A 225 5.83 4.06 -16.39
N LYS A 226 4.68 3.37 -16.41
CA LYS A 226 4.42 2.20 -17.26
C LYS A 226 4.77 2.47 -18.73
N ASN A 227 4.25 3.55 -19.32
CA ASN A 227 4.52 3.93 -20.71
C ASN A 227 5.95 4.44 -20.97
N ARG A 228 6.64 4.95 -19.93
CA ARG A 228 8.04 5.37 -20.03
C ARG A 228 9.01 4.20 -19.95
N GLY A 229 8.58 3.06 -19.39
CA GLY A 229 9.42 1.89 -19.13
C GLY A 229 10.38 2.06 -17.96
N LEU A 230 11.13 3.16 -17.94
CA LEU A 230 12.15 3.47 -16.94
C LEU A 230 11.87 4.80 -16.24
N ALA A 231 12.28 4.90 -14.97
CA ALA A 231 12.23 6.14 -14.20
C ALA A 231 13.44 6.27 -13.28
N LYS A 232 13.95 7.49 -13.09
CA LYS A 232 14.92 7.77 -12.02
C LYS A 232 14.12 7.92 -10.72
N VAL A 233 14.42 7.09 -9.74
CA VAL A 233 13.67 7.02 -8.49
C VAL A 233 14.56 7.18 -7.27
N ARG A 234 13.94 7.61 -6.17
CA ARG A 234 14.44 7.45 -4.81
C ARG A 234 13.66 6.34 -4.13
N VAL A 235 14.36 5.40 -3.50
CA VAL A 235 13.79 4.30 -2.72
C VAL A 235 14.13 4.55 -1.25
N GLU A 236 13.11 4.68 -0.41
CA GLU A 236 13.22 4.92 1.03
C GLU A 236 12.62 3.74 1.78
N VAL A 237 13.39 3.13 2.69
CA VAL A 237 12.90 1.99 3.46
C VAL A 237 12.05 2.48 4.63
N ILE A 238 10.77 2.16 4.60
CA ILE A 238 9.78 2.56 5.61
C ILE A 238 9.74 1.54 6.75
N GLN A 239 9.86 0.27 6.42
CA GLN A 239 9.83 -0.82 7.39
C GLN A 239 10.74 -1.96 6.92
N TRP A 240 11.64 -2.41 7.79
CA TRP A 240 12.37 -3.65 7.61
C TRP A 240 11.51 -4.81 8.11
N ASP A 241 11.42 -5.90 7.36
CA ASP A 241 10.99 -7.19 7.91
C ASP A 241 12.24 -8.06 8.11
N ASP A 242 12.84 -7.95 9.29
CA ASP A 242 14.05 -8.67 9.69
C ASP A 242 13.73 -10.04 10.31
N ARG A 243 12.44 -10.36 10.52
CA ARG A 243 11.98 -11.60 11.20
C ARG A 243 12.38 -12.88 10.49
N PHE A 244 12.79 -12.78 9.22
CA PHE A 244 13.29 -13.91 8.43
C PHE A 244 14.82 -13.88 8.22
N GLY A 245 15.54 -13.07 8.99
CA GLY A 245 17.00 -13.11 9.04
C GLY A 245 17.63 -13.03 7.66
N GLY A 246 17.30 -11.98 6.89
CA GLY A 246 18.05 -11.58 5.69
C GLY A 246 18.42 -12.72 4.73
N LYS A 247 17.60 -13.76 4.57
CA LYS A 247 17.86 -14.74 3.52
C LYS A 247 17.66 -14.05 2.17
N ARG A 248 18.81 -13.84 1.51
CA ARG A 248 18.94 -13.34 0.15
C ARG A 248 18.19 -14.27 -0.79
#